data_AF-C8PM69-F1
#
_entry.id   AF-C8PM69-F1
#
_cell.length_a   1.000
_cell.length_b   1.000
_cell.length_c   1.000
_cell.angle_alpha   90.00
_cell.angle_beta   90.00
_cell.angle_gamma   90.00
#
_symmetry.space_group_name_H-M   'P 1'
#
loop_
_entity.id
_entity.type
_entity.pdbx_description
1 polymer ?
#
loop_
_entity_poly.entity_id
_entity_poly.type
_entity_poly.pdbx_seq_one_letter_code
_entity_poly.pdbx_strand_id
1 'polypeptide(L)'
;MNGLLIMAALILAAALCRSVLTFLQMNTANAATERVIQNVRNRLYNHIQLLPYTYHANAQTGGLIQRCTSDVDTIRVALYSQIPETVGSVFLIIYTAVLMMRSNIKLTLVSCAVVPVMAVFSGIFFYIIEKRLKLLPRRKQQ
;
A
#
# COMPACT_ATOMS: atom_id res chain seq x y z
N MET A 1 36.16 -23.00 12.49
CA MET A 1 34.92 -23.00 13.31
C MET A 1 34.51 -21.60 13.77
N ASN A 2 35.44 -20.71 14.17
CA ASN A 2 35.09 -19.39 14.71
C ASN A 2 34.43 -18.43 13.69
N GLY A 3 34.74 -18.55 12.39
CA GLY A 3 34.12 -17.72 11.35
C GLY A 3 32.61 -17.94 11.17
N LEU A 4 32.14 -19.17 11.40
CA LEU A 4 30.71 -19.49 11.33
C LEU A 4 29.94 -18.83 12.48
N LEU A 5 30.51 -18.85 13.68
CA LEU A 5 29.91 -18.23 14.87
C LEU A 5 29.83 -16.70 14.74
N ILE A 6 30.85 -16.07 14.15
CA ILE A 6 30.85 -14.61 13.90
C ILE A 6 29.76 -14.23 12.90
N MET A 7 29.61 -15.00 11.80
CA MET A 7 28.55 -14.73 10.81
C MET A 7 27.16 -14.97 11.39
N ALA A 8 26.97 -16.03 12.18
CA ALA A 8 25.70 -16.28 12.87
C ALA A 8 25.35 -15.14 13.84
N ALA A 9 26.33 -14.65 14.61
CA ALA A 9 26.14 -13.53 15.52
C ALA A 9 25.78 -12.23 14.77
N LEU A 10 26.42 -11.96 13.63
CA LEU A 10 26.11 -10.79 12.79
C LEU A 10 24.70 -10.86 12.20
N ILE A 11 24.27 -12.02 11.70
CA ILE A 11 22.92 -12.20 11.17
C ILE A 11 21.88 -12.01 12.27
N LEU A 12 22.11 -12.56 13.46
CA LEU A 12 21.24 -12.36 14.62
C LEU A 12 21.16 -10.89 15.03
N ALA A 13 22.30 -10.20 15.12
CA ALA A 13 22.34 -8.78 15.45
C ALA A 13 21.61 -7.93 14.40
N ALA A 14 21.81 -8.21 13.12
CA ALA A 14 21.13 -7.53 12.03
C ALA A 14 19.61 -7.80 12.03
N ALA A 15 19.19 -9.04 12.32
CA ALA A 15 17.78 -9.39 12.41
C ALA A 15 17.09 -8.70 13.59
N LEU A 16 17.73 -8.66 14.76
CA LEU A 16 17.23 -7.93 15.93
C LEU A 16 17.13 -6.44 15.65
N CYS A 17 18.19 -5.85 15.08
CA CYS A 17 18.21 -4.44 14.69
C CYS A 17 17.08 -4.12 13.71
N ARG A 18 16.92 -4.93 12.65
CA ARG A 18 15.82 -4.80 11.69
C ARG A 18 14.47 -4.86 12.37
N SER A 19 14.26 -5.82 13.28
CA SER A 19 12.99 -5.99 14.00
C SER A 19 12.64 -4.75 14.82
N VAL A 20 13.61 -4.18 15.54
CA VAL A 20 13.42 -2.95 16.33
C VAL A 20 13.10 -1.76 15.43
N LEU A 21 13.85 -1.59 14.33
CA LEU A 21 13.61 -0.54 13.34
C LEU A 21 12.21 -0.64 12.72
N THR A 22 11.78 -1.85 12.32
CA THR A 22 10.44 -2.05 11.76
C THR A 22 9.34 -1.77 12.78
N PHE A 23 9.55 -2.12 14.05
CA PHE A 23 8.60 -1.83 15.11
C PHE A 23 8.44 -0.32 15.33
N LEU A 24 9.55 0.42 15.40
CA LEU A 24 9.53 1.88 15.52
C LEU A 24 8.88 2.55 14.30
N GLN A 25 9.21 2.07 13.09
CA GLN A 25 8.61 2.55 11.85
C GLN A 25 7.08 2.35 11.86
N MET A 26 6.60 1.15 12.20
CA MET A 26 5.17 0.87 12.26
C MET A 26 4.45 1.74 13.30
N ASN A 27 5.03 1.89 14.49
CA ASN A 27 4.39 2.68 15.54
C ASN A 27 4.29 4.18 15.18
N THR A 28 5.37 4.74 14.62
CA THR A 28 5.39 6.14 14.17
C THR A 28 4.46 6.39 12.99
N ALA A 29 4.43 5.49 12.00
CA ALA A 29 3.53 5.57 10.86
C ALA A 29 2.05 5.49 11.29
N ASN A 30 1.72 4.59 12.22
CA ASN A 30 0.37 4.46 12.75
C ASN A 30 -0.06 5.70 13.53
N ALA A 31 0.81 6.23 14.40
CA ALA A 31 0.51 7.42 15.18
C ALA A 31 0.33 8.67 14.29
N ALA A 32 1.15 8.82 13.23
CA ALA A 32 1.02 9.90 12.27
C ALA A 32 -0.30 9.79 11.48
N THR A 33 -0.63 8.58 10.99
CA THR A 33 -1.84 8.35 10.21
C THR A 33 -3.10 8.61 11.04
N GLU A 34 -3.14 8.14 12.28
CA GLU A 34 -4.30 8.34 13.16
C GLU A 34 -4.58 9.84 13.37
N ARG A 35 -3.54 10.65 13.61
CA ARG A 35 -3.69 12.11 13.75
C ARG A 35 -4.26 12.77 12.48
N VAL A 36 -3.78 12.37 11.30
CA VAL A 36 -4.28 12.89 10.02
C VAL A 36 -5.75 12.52 9.83
N ILE A 37 -6.12 11.29 10.13
CA ILE A 37 -7.49 10.78 9.96
C ILE A 37 -8.47 11.44 10.93
N GLN A 38 -8.07 11.65 12.18
CA GLN A 38 -8.87 12.38 13.16
C GLN A 38 -9.15 13.81 12.68
N ASN A 39 -8.16 14.49 12.12
CA ASN A 39 -8.34 15.84 11.55
C ASN A 39 -9.30 15.84 10.35
N VAL A 40 -9.16 14.89 9.43
CA VAL A 40 -10.06 14.75 8.27
C VAL A 40 -11.50 14.50 8.72
N ARG A 41 -11.69 13.57 9.66
CA ARG A 41 -12.99 13.22 10.22
C ARG A 41 -13.66 14.42 10.87
N ASN A 42 -12.94 15.15 11.73
CA ASN A 42 -13.48 16.34 12.42
C ASN A 42 -13.87 17.45 11.43
N ARG A 43 -13.05 17.71 10.41
CA ARG A 43 -13.37 18.71 9.37
C ARG A 43 -14.63 18.33 8.58
N LEU A 44 -14.77 17.06 8.25
CA LEU A 44 -15.90 16.57 7.47
C LEU A 44 -17.20 16.59 8.28
N TYR A 45 -17.15 16.20 9.56
CA TYR A 45 -18.29 16.34 10.47
C TYR A 45 -18.73 17.79 10.63
N ASN A 46 -17.80 18.72 10.88
CA ASN A 46 -18.12 20.14 11.01
C ASN A 46 -18.75 20.69 9.72
N HIS A 47 -18.22 20.29 8.55
CA HIS A 47 -18.76 20.72 7.27
C HIS A 47 -20.20 20.23 7.04
N ILE A 48 -20.50 18.99 7.42
CA ILE A 48 -21.85 18.42 7.29
C ILE A 48 -22.84 19.08 8.26
N GLN A 49 -22.40 19.45 9.47
CA GLN A 49 -23.27 20.11 10.45
C GLN A 49 -23.66 21.54 10.04
N LEU A 50 -22.84 22.22 9.23
CA LEU A 50 -23.08 23.58 8.77
C LEU A 50 -23.90 23.66 7.46
N LEU A 51 -24.34 22.51 6.91
CA LEU A 51 -25.04 22.46 5.64
C LEU A 51 -26.53 22.86 5.78
N PRO A 52 -27.11 23.59 4.82
CA PRO A 52 -28.51 24.00 4.90
C PRO A 52 -29.48 22.81 4.84
N TYR A 53 -30.62 22.96 5.51
CA TYR A 53 -31.67 21.94 5.64
C TYR A 53 -32.15 21.38 4.29
N THR A 54 -32.19 22.20 3.23
CA THR A 54 -32.55 21.76 1.87
C THR A 54 -31.60 20.71 1.29
N TYR A 55 -30.34 20.69 1.72
CA TYR A 55 -29.35 19.70 1.33
C TYR A 55 -29.55 18.38 2.08
N HIS A 56 -29.89 18.45 3.37
CA HIS A 56 -30.24 17.28 4.19
C HIS A 56 -31.57 16.64 3.78
N ALA A 57 -32.50 17.41 3.22
CA ALA A 57 -33.78 16.91 2.73
C ALA A 57 -33.67 16.17 1.38
N ASN A 58 -32.71 16.54 0.53
CA ASN A 58 -32.49 15.92 -0.78
C ASN A 58 -31.43 14.81 -0.78
N ALA A 59 -30.44 14.86 0.12
CA ALA A 59 -29.42 13.83 0.26
C ALA A 59 -29.83 12.81 1.32
N GLN A 60 -29.77 11.51 0.98
CA GLN A 60 -29.99 10.43 1.94
C GLN A 60 -28.92 10.52 3.04
N THR A 61 -29.27 11.01 4.24
CA THR A 61 -28.35 11.29 5.35
C THR A 61 -27.41 10.12 5.67
N GLY A 62 -27.90 8.88 5.50
CA GLY A 62 -27.10 7.66 5.67
C GLY A 62 -25.94 7.53 4.68
N GLY A 63 -26.11 7.95 3.41
CA GLY A 63 -25.06 7.89 2.41
C GLY A 63 -23.93 8.89 2.66
N LEU A 64 -24.25 10.06 3.22
CA LEU A 64 -23.24 11.06 3.61
C LEU A 64 -22.39 10.56 4.78
N ILE A 65 -23.03 10.00 5.81
CA ILE A 65 -22.32 9.41 6.96
C ILE A 65 -21.47 8.22 6.51
N GLN A 66 -22.00 7.37 5.62
CA GLN A 66 -21.26 6.23 5.08
C GLN A 66 -20.01 6.67 4.30
N ARG A 67 -20.08 7.73 3.50
CA ARG A 67 -18.87 8.30 2.84
C ARG A 67 -17.87 8.84 3.86
N CYS A 68 -18.34 9.52 4.90
CA CYS A 68 -17.48 10.04 5.96
C CYS A 68 -16.77 8.97 6.78
N THR A 69 -17.35 7.78 6.88
CA THR A 69 -16.73 6.66 7.59
C THR A 69 -15.93 5.79 6.64
N SER A 70 -16.54 5.30 5.55
CA SER A 70 -15.95 4.34 4.61
C SER A 70 -14.84 4.95 3.76
N ASP A 71 -15.01 6.17 3.24
CA ASP A 71 -13.98 6.79 2.39
C ASP A 71 -12.80 7.23 3.27
N VAL A 72 -13.08 7.75 4.47
CA VAL A 72 -12.03 8.12 5.44
C VAL A 72 -11.27 6.90 5.92
N ASP A 73 -11.93 5.75 6.11
CA ASP A 73 -11.25 4.51 6.46
C ASP A 73 -10.40 3.97 5.28
N THR A 74 -10.88 4.13 4.05
CA THR A 74 -10.07 3.82 2.86
C THR A 74 -8.82 4.70 2.79
N ILE A 75 -8.95 6.00 3.07
CA ILE A 75 -7.81 6.93 3.17
C ILE A 75 -6.87 6.53 4.31
N ARG A 76 -7.41 6.07 5.45
CA ARG A 76 -6.61 5.56 6.56
C ARG A 76 -5.72 4.42 6.10
N VAL A 77 -6.30 3.42 5.43
CA VAL A 77 -5.56 2.27 4.88
C VAL A 77 -4.48 2.71 3.89
N ALA A 78 -4.83 3.63 2.99
CA ALA A 78 -3.87 4.16 2.03
C ALA A 78 -2.65 4.81 2.72
N LEU A 79 -2.88 5.60 3.79
CA LEU A 79 -1.85 6.34 4.50
C LEU A 79 -0.98 5.45 5.40
N TYR A 80 -1.55 4.47 6.12
CA TYR A 80 -0.76 3.67 7.07
C TYR A 80 0.01 2.52 6.43
N SER A 81 -0.54 1.86 5.39
CA SER A 81 0.07 0.66 4.80
C SER A 81 0.44 0.85 3.34
N GLN A 82 -0.50 1.24 2.48
CA GLN A 82 -0.29 1.13 1.02
C GLN A 82 0.79 2.07 0.50
N ILE A 83 0.76 3.35 0.92
CA ILE A 83 1.77 4.33 0.48
C ILE A 83 3.16 3.96 1.03
N PRO A 84 3.35 3.72 2.34
CA PRO A 84 4.65 3.31 2.87
C PRO A 84 5.20 2.02 2.25
N GLU A 85 4.35 1.00 2.04
CA GLU A 85 4.76 -0.26 1.42
C GLU A 85 5.16 -0.07 -0.04
N THR A 86 4.40 0.72 -0.80
CA THR A 86 4.70 0.98 -2.22
C THR A 86 6.03 1.73 -2.34
N VAL A 87 6.22 2.78 -1.55
CA VAL A 87 7.47 3.55 -1.52
C VAL A 87 8.62 2.64 -1.09
N GLY A 88 8.47 1.87 -0.02
CA GLY A 88 9.48 0.94 0.46
C GLY A 88 9.85 -0.12 -0.57
N SER A 89 8.87 -0.66 -1.31
CA SER A 89 9.09 -1.63 -2.37
C SER A 89 9.85 -1.04 -3.55
N VAL A 90 9.52 0.18 -3.98
CA VAL A 90 10.26 0.88 -5.03
C VAL A 90 11.70 1.13 -4.61
N PHE A 91 11.92 1.63 -3.38
CA PHE A 91 13.26 1.82 -2.83
C PHE A 91 14.04 0.50 -2.76
N LEU A 92 13.41 -0.59 -2.33
CA LEU A 92 14.03 -1.91 -2.25
C LEU A 92 14.46 -2.41 -3.64
N ILE A 93 13.59 -2.25 -4.65
CA ILE A 93 13.90 -2.63 -6.04
C ILE A 93 15.11 -1.83 -6.55
N ILE A 94 15.11 -0.51 -6.37
CA ILE A 94 16.23 0.34 -6.79
C ILE A 94 17.52 -0.06 -6.06
N TYR A 95 17.46 -0.20 -4.73
CA TYR A 95 18.61 -0.55 -3.91
C TYR A 95 19.21 -1.90 -4.30
N THR A 96 18.38 -2.93 -4.45
CA THR A 96 18.82 -4.26 -4.85
C THR A 96 19.35 -4.29 -6.28
N ALA A 97 18.72 -3.57 -7.22
CA ALA A 97 19.22 -3.44 -8.59
C ALA A 97 20.62 -2.80 -8.63
N VAL A 98 20.85 -1.74 -7.85
CA VAL A 98 22.18 -1.09 -7.74
C VAL A 98 23.22 -2.06 -7.17
N LEU A 99 22.89 -2.80 -6.10
CA LEU A 99 23.78 -3.79 -5.51
C LEU A 99 24.11 -4.94 -6.46
N MET A 100 23.11 -5.47 -7.16
CA MET A 100 23.31 -6.54 -8.15
C MET A 100 24.19 -6.07 -9.31
N MET A 101 23.95 -4.85 -9.80
CA MET A 101 24.73 -4.26 -10.91
C MET A 101 26.20 -4.10 -10.54
N ARG A 102 26.50 -3.74 -9.27
CA ARG A 102 27.86 -3.65 -8.73
C ARG A 102 28.54 -5.01 -8.56
N SER A 103 27.77 -6.06 -8.23
CA SER A 103 28.33 -7.41 -8.05
C SER A 103 28.60 -8.08 -9.39
N ASN A 104 27.59 -8.20 -10.25
CA ASN A 104 27.72 -8.86 -11.56
C ASN A 104 26.67 -8.35 -12.56
N ILE A 105 27.13 -7.62 -13.57
CA ILE A 105 26.26 -7.04 -14.61
C ILE A 105 25.52 -8.12 -15.42
N LYS A 106 26.17 -9.24 -15.71
CA LYS A 106 25.62 -10.33 -16.55
C LYS A 106 24.40 -10.98 -15.90
N LEU A 107 24.50 -11.29 -14.61
CA LEU A 107 23.40 -11.87 -13.82
C LEU A 107 22.24 -10.89 -13.68
N THR A 108 22.55 -9.60 -13.48
CA THR A 108 21.53 -8.53 -13.39
C THR A 108 20.71 -8.45 -14.67
N LEU A 109 21.34 -8.52 -15.85
CA LEU A 109 20.66 -8.46 -17.15
C LEU A 109 19.72 -9.65 -17.37
N VAL A 110 20.16 -10.85 -16.98
CA VAL A 110 19.32 -12.07 -17.03
C VAL A 110 18.12 -11.95 -16.10
N SER A 111 18.30 -11.51 -14.85
CA SER A 111 17.18 -11.29 -13.92
C SER A 111 16.24 -10.17 -14.38
N CYS A 112 16.77 -9.11 -14.97
CA CYS A 112 15.98 -8.00 -15.49
C CYS A 112 15.08 -8.45 -16.66
N ALA A 113 15.52 -9.42 -17.47
CA ALA A 113 14.73 -10.00 -18.56
C ALA A 113 13.49 -10.78 -18.07
N VAL A 114 13.45 -11.23 -16.81
CA VAL A 114 12.28 -11.93 -16.24
C VAL A 114 11.12 -10.95 -15.96
N VAL A 115 11.42 -9.70 -15.60
CA VAL A 115 10.43 -8.66 -15.31
C VAL A 115 9.49 -8.37 -16.49
N PRO A 116 9.97 -8.08 -17.72
CA PRO A 116 9.09 -7.83 -18.86
C PRO A 116 8.28 -9.07 -19.26
N VAL A 117 8.83 -10.28 -19.12
CA VAL A 117 8.08 -11.52 -19.37
C VAL A 117 6.88 -11.61 -18.42
N MET A 118 7.11 -11.41 -17.13
CA MET A 118 6.03 -11.40 -16.12
C MET A 118 5.01 -10.28 -16.37
N ALA A 119 5.48 -9.10 -16.77
CA ALA A 119 4.61 -7.96 -17.09
C ALA A 119 3.69 -8.27 -18.29
N VAL A 120 4.21 -8.92 -19.34
CA VAL A 120 3.41 -9.34 -20.50
C VAL A 120 2.36 -10.38 -20.10
N PHE A 121 2.75 -11.42 -19.35
CA PHE A 121 1.80 -12.43 -18.86
C PHE A 121 0.70 -11.83 -17.99
N SER A 122 1.08 -10.97 -17.04
CA SER A 122 0.12 -10.26 -16.18
C SER A 122 -0.80 -9.35 -17.01
N GLY A 123 -0.28 -8.62 -17.99
CA GLY A 123 -1.06 -7.77 -18.88
C GLY A 123 -2.07 -8.53 -19.72
N ILE A 124 -1.68 -9.68 -20.29
CA ILE A 124 -2.59 -10.57 -21.04
C ILE A 124 -3.71 -11.08 -20.12
N PHE A 125 -3.36 -11.51 -18.90
CA PHE A 125 -4.33 -11.97 -17.92
C PHE A 125 -5.32 -10.87 -17.52
N PHE A 126 -4.84 -9.66 -17.26
CA PHE A 126 -5.71 -8.54 -16.91
C PHE A 126 -6.66 -8.17 -18.05
N TYR A 127 -6.14 -8.16 -19.28
CA TYR A 127 -6.93 -7.92 -20.49
C TYR A 127 -8.02 -8.98 -20.70
N ILE A 128 -7.73 -10.24 -20.38
CA ILE A 128 -8.71 -11.33 -20.49
C ILE A 128 -9.83 -11.17 -19.46
N ILE A 129 -9.50 -10.79 -18.22
CA ILE A 129 -10.48 -10.58 -17.15
C ILE A 129 -11.37 -9.39 -17.48
N GLU A 130 -10.79 -8.27 -17.91
CA GLU A 130 -11.54 -7.06 -18.24
C GLU A 130 -12.56 -7.33 -19.37
N LYS A 131 -12.15 -8.09 -20.40
CA LYS A 131 -13.07 -8.52 -21.46
C LYS A 131 -14.20 -9.39 -20.91
N ARG A 132 -13.90 -10.37 -20.05
CA ARG A 132 -14.95 -11.25 -19.51
C ARG A 132 -15.91 -10.53 -18.58
N LEU A 133 -15.43 -9.55 -17.80
CA LEU A 133 -16.27 -8.76 -16.90
C LEU A 133 -17.23 -7.84 -17.68
N LYS A 134 -16.79 -7.27 -18.81
CA LYS A 134 -17.62 -6.43 -19.69
C LYS A 134 -18.69 -7.22 -20.46
N LEU A 135 -18.50 -8.53 -20.66
CA LEU A 135 -19.42 -9.40 -21.38
C LEU A 135 -20.50 -10.04 -20.48
N LEU A 136 -20.42 -9.87 -19.16
CA LEU A 136 -21.44 -10.36 -18.24
C LEU A 136 -22.62 -9.38 -18.19
N PRO A 137 -23.84 -9.77 -18.65
CA PRO A 137 -25.01 -8.94 -18.51
C PRO A 137 -25.37 -8.81 -17.02
N ARG A 138 -25.52 -7.57 -16.54
CA ARG A 138 -25.90 -7.15 -15.18
C ARG A 138 -27.27 -7.70 -14.75
N ARG A 139 -27.44 -9.01 -14.63
CA ARG A 139 -28.72 -9.66 -14.26
C ARG A 139 -28.77 -10.25 -12.85
N LYS A 140 -27.75 -10.05 -12.01
CA LYS A 140 -27.75 -10.55 -10.61
C LYS A 140 -27.12 -9.58 -9.61
N GLN A 141 -27.51 -8.30 -9.65
CA GLN A 141 -27.22 -7.33 -8.58
C GLN A 141 -28.45 -6.47 -8.20
N GLN A 142 -29.66 -6.92 -8.54
CA GLN A 142 -30.90 -6.46 -7.89
C GLN A 142 -31.26 -7.43 -6.77
#